data_AF-A0A137QMY2-F1
#
_entry.id   AF-A0A137QMY2-F1
#
_cell.length_a   1.000
_cell.length_b   1.000
_cell.length_c   1.000
_cell.angle_alpha   90.00
_cell.angle_beta   90.00
_cell.angle_gamma   90.00
#
_symmetry.space_group_name_H-M   'P 1'
#
loop_
_entity.id
_entity.type
_entity.pdbx_description
1 polymer ?
#
loop_
_entity_poly.entity_id
_entity_poly.type
_entity_poly.pdbx_seq_one_letter_code
_entity_poly.pdbx_strand_id
1 'polypeptide(L)'
;MINSNQRRAAVPDFSEDCLFLNVFTPNPNANDLPVVVWIHGGGYALGSATGFEGFDIYDGNDLIRAAGGRIVAVTIQYRLGALGFLAGQKVHDEGALNAGLLDQQFAFQWVQRHIHKFGGNPHQVTIWGQSAGAGSVLLHIVANGGNTQPPLFRAAMTSSASLSSLFRYNDRIPEQIYATFVNATGCSPAKDSLQCLRNADIKDIQQANIKLGVSAFFGIFTFIPVIDGRLFEKRPTQLLREGKLNGEALLSFTNSNEGFLFVDQNDTAVQVPQYIANLYPTFHDRQITAATAQYKDLGAPLSQVTAIVSESIFLCPAYFLLRAFKNKGFEAELAVPPANHGDDLGYYFPGPINRPTLNDTRFIDNFAQSFMNFVMTMDPNKKWDSGNTVPHWDRWSKNGRLEMVFNRTEAGEPVIRSTRTNGDLLERCNFWESVSQFSAQ
;
A
#
# COMPACT_ATOMS: atom_id res chain seq x y z
N MET A 1 16.59 -25.76 31.84
CA MET A 1 15.62 -24.67 32.07
C MET A 1 16.14 -23.43 31.38
N ILE A 2 15.70 -23.19 30.14
CA ILE A 2 16.05 -21.99 29.38
C ILE A 2 15.00 -20.94 29.76
N ASN A 3 15.47 -19.87 30.42
CA ASN A 3 14.63 -18.83 30.97
C ASN A 3 14.02 -18.02 29.82
N SER A 4 12.72 -18.21 29.57
CA SER A 4 11.99 -17.69 28.41
C SER A 4 11.55 -16.22 28.54
N ASN A 5 12.24 -15.40 29.33
CA ASN A 5 11.78 -14.05 29.69
C ASN A 5 12.84 -12.94 29.55
N GLN A 6 13.82 -13.10 28.66
CA GLN A 6 14.59 -11.94 28.19
C GLN A 6 14.10 -11.55 26.80
N ARG A 7 13.22 -10.54 26.74
CA ARG A 7 13.12 -9.68 25.56
C ARG A 7 14.55 -9.19 25.31
N ARG A 8 15.19 -9.65 24.24
CA ARG A 8 16.39 -9.00 23.73
C ARG A 8 15.97 -7.59 23.37
N ALA A 9 16.22 -6.64 24.27
CA ALA A 9 16.33 -5.25 23.93
C ALA A 9 17.60 -5.11 23.08
N ALA A 10 17.49 -5.47 21.82
CA ALA A 10 18.47 -5.12 20.80
C ALA A 10 17.87 -3.95 20.02
N VAL A 11 18.68 -2.92 19.79
CA VAL A 11 18.49 -1.98 18.67
C VAL A 11 18.04 -2.81 17.45
N PRO A 12 17.06 -2.38 16.63
CA PRO A 12 16.68 -3.16 15.45
C PRO A 12 17.92 -3.41 14.60
N ASP A 13 18.40 -4.66 14.60
CA ASP A 13 19.55 -5.06 13.81
C ASP A 13 19.02 -5.33 12.39
N PHE A 14 19.49 -4.58 11.41
CA PHE A 14 19.13 -4.82 10.01
C PHE A 14 19.81 -6.12 9.55
N SER A 15 19.04 -7.06 9.01
CA SER A 15 19.52 -8.37 8.57
C SER A 15 18.89 -8.75 7.23
N GLU A 16 19.64 -9.47 6.38
CA GLU A 16 19.08 -10.13 5.19
C GLU A 16 18.18 -11.33 5.57
N ASP A 17 18.46 -11.96 6.72
CA ASP A 17 17.54 -12.90 7.35
C ASP A 17 16.41 -12.11 8.02
N CYS A 18 15.41 -11.73 7.24
CA CYS A 18 14.31 -10.85 7.66
C CYS A 18 12.92 -11.44 7.46
N LEU A 19 12.78 -12.62 6.84
CA LEU A 19 11.48 -13.20 6.46
C LEU A 19 10.74 -13.83 7.65
N PHE A 20 10.33 -12.97 8.57
CA PHE A 20 9.53 -13.29 9.75
C PHE A 20 8.10 -12.78 9.59
N LEU A 21 7.19 -13.34 10.40
CA LEU A 21 5.85 -12.82 10.62
C LEU A 21 5.50 -12.93 12.10
N ASN A 22 4.58 -12.08 12.55
CA ASN A 22 4.07 -12.08 13.91
C ASN A 22 2.60 -12.49 13.89
N VAL A 23 2.19 -13.34 14.83
CA VAL A 23 0.78 -13.74 15.02
C VAL A 23 0.30 -13.27 16.38
N PHE A 24 -0.80 -12.52 16.38
CA PHE A 24 -1.49 -12.03 17.56
C PHE A 24 -2.84 -12.72 17.64
N THR A 25 -3.15 -13.32 18.80
CA THR A 25 -4.40 -14.06 19.00
C THR A 25 -4.99 -13.73 20.37
N PRO A 26 -6.31 -13.45 20.48
CA PRO A 26 -6.97 -13.17 21.75
C PRO A 26 -7.02 -14.41 22.65
N ASN A 27 -7.02 -15.60 22.05
CA ASN A 27 -6.96 -16.88 22.73
C ASN A 27 -6.50 -17.95 21.72
N PRO A 28 -5.34 -18.60 21.91
CA PRO A 28 -4.86 -19.63 21.00
C PRO A 28 -5.77 -20.87 20.95
N ASN A 29 -6.66 -21.06 21.93
CA ASN A 29 -7.67 -22.11 21.94
C ASN A 29 -9.02 -21.68 21.33
N ALA A 30 -9.16 -20.40 20.92
CA ALA A 30 -10.29 -20.02 20.09
C ALA A 30 -10.21 -20.80 18.78
N ASN A 31 -11.36 -21.02 18.15
CA ASN A 31 -11.42 -21.68 16.85
C ASN A 31 -12.20 -20.79 15.90
N ASP A 32 -11.84 -20.89 14.63
CA ASP A 32 -12.61 -20.34 13.51
C ASP A 32 -12.71 -18.80 13.45
N LEU A 33 -11.72 -18.07 14.00
CA LEU A 33 -11.74 -16.60 13.98
C LEU A 33 -11.33 -16.03 12.61
N PRO A 34 -12.00 -14.98 12.10
CA PRO A 34 -11.51 -14.20 10.95
C PRO A 34 -10.07 -13.74 11.15
N VAL A 35 -9.29 -13.71 10.07
CA VAL A 35 -7.87 -13.36 10.08
C VAL A 35 -7.66 -12.08 9.29
N VAL A 36 -6.95 -11.10 9.87
CA VAL A 36 -6.41 -9.96 9.13
C VAL A 36 -4.91 -10.11 8.98
N VAL A 37 -4.41 -9.95 7.75
CA VAL A 37 -2.98 -9.93 7.46
C VAL A 37 -2.58 -8.52 7.05
N TRP A 38 -1.78 -7.86 7.88
CA TRP A 38 -1.27 -6.51 7.68
C TRP A 38 0.03 -6.51 6.89
N ILE A 39 0.06 -5.71 5.82
CA ILE A 39 1.21 -5.47 4.94
C ILE A 39 1.64 -4.02 5.14
N HIS A 40 2.83 -3.81 5.69
CA HIS A 40 3.33 -2.46 5.95
C HIS A 40 3.63 -1.69 4.66
N GLY A 41 3.62 -0.36 4.79
CA GLY A 41 4.01 0.57 3.73
C GLY A 41 5.51 0.84 3.67
N GLY A 42 5.88 1.99 3.11
CA GLY A 42 7.27 2.46 3.01
C GLY A 42 7.86 2.42 1.59
N GLY A 43 7.03 2.63 0.57
CA GLY A 43 7.51 2.82 -0.81
C GLY A 43 8.30 1.65 -1.38
N TYR A 44 8.11 0.43 -0.84
CA TYR A 44 8.92 -0.76 -1.15
C TYR A 44 10.40 -0.65 -0.78
N ALA A 45 10.82 0.42 -0.08
CA ALA A 45 12.22 0.73 0.22
C ALA A 45 12.54 0.68 1.71
N LEU A 46 11.56 0.94 2.58
CA LEU A 46 11.74 1.06 4.03
C LEU A 46 10.52 0.51 4.78
N GLY A 47 10.64 0.37 6.11
CA GLY A 47 9.59 -0.17 6.98
C GLY A 47 9.84 -1.60 7.44
N SER A 48 8.95 -2.09 8.30
CA SER A 48 9.02 -3.41 8.91
C SER A 48 7.62 -3.90 9.33
N ALA A 49 7.50 -5.17 9.67
CA ALA A 49 6.31 -5.82 10.24
C ALA A 49 5.90 -5.24 11.59
N THR A 50 6.79 -4.48 12.24
CA THR A 50 6.51 -3.80 13.50
C THR A 50 6.32 -2.29 13.34
N GLY A 51 6.74 -1.67 12.23
CA GLY A 51 6.59 -0.24 12.04
C GLY A 51 7.59 0.38 11.06
N PHE A 52 8.13 1.52 11.44
CA PHE A 52 9.24 2.19 10.75
C PHE A 52 10.45 2.26 11.69
N GLU A 53 11.64 2.57 11.15
CA GLU A 53 12.87 2.65 11.95
C GLU A 53 12.67 3.52 13.20
N GLY A 54 12.92 2.94 14.37
CA GLY A 54 12.79 3.62 15.67
C GLY A 54 11.37 3.70 16.22
N PHE A 55 10.36 3.21 15.50
CA PHE A 55 8.96 3.33 15.86
C PHE A 55 8.18 2.03 15.58
N ASP A 56 8.10 1.14 16.58
CA ASP A 56 7.22 -0.02 16.54
C ASP A 56 5.76 0.45 16.71
N ILE A 57 5.07 0.67 15.60
CA ILE A 57 3.70 1.21 15.55
C ILE A 57 2.66 0.16 15.17
N TYR A 58 3.03 -1.01 14.65
CA TYR A 58 2.10 -2.05 14.24
C TYR A 58 1.96 -3.14 15.32
N ASP A 59 1.13 -2.87 16.33
CA ASP A 59 0.75 -3.89 17.32
C ASP A 59 -0.58 -4.56 16.93
N GLY A 60 -0.53 -5.84 16.57
CA GLY A 60 -1.74 -6.59 16.22
C GLY A 60 -2.75 -6.70 17.37
N ASN A 61 -2.34 -6.47 18.63
CA ASN A 61 -3.27 -6.37 19.76
C ASN A 61 -4.23 -5.19 19.61
N ASP A 62 -3.85 -4.12 18.92
CA ASP A 62 -4.70 -2.95 18.71
C ASP A 62 -5.91 -3.32 17.85
N LEU A 63 -5.66 -4.06 16.77
CA LEU A 63 -6.70 -4.58 15.89
C LEU A 63 -7.60 -5.59 16.61
N ILE A 64 -7.03 -6.46 17.44
CA ILE A 64 -7.79 -7.41 18.27
C ILE A 64 -8.71 -6.66 19.24
N ARG A 65 -8.23 -5.59 19.90
CA ARG A 65 -9.05 -4.76 20.79
C ARG A 65 -10.18 -4.07 20.03
N ALA A 66 -9.90 -3.51 18.85
CA ALA A 66 -10.91 -2.90 17.99
C ALA A 66 -11.98 -3.90 17.50
N ALA A 67 -11.66 -5.20 17.43
CA ALA A 67 -12.62 -6.27 17.13
C ALA A 67 -13.30 -6.87 18.39
N GLY A 68 -12.94 -6.39 19.58
CA GLY A 68 -13.38 -6.97 20.86
C GLY A 68 -12.97 -8.43 21.04
N GLY A 69 -11.79 -8.83 20.53
CA GLY A 69 -11.26 -10.19 20.68
C GLY A 69 -11.81 -11.21 19.68
N ARG A 70 -12.33 -10.78 18.52
CA ARG A 70 -13.01 -11.65 17.54
C ARG A 70 -12.20 -11.95 16.27
N ILE A 71 -10.92 -11.60 16.25
CA ILE A 71 -10.04 -11.84 15.10
C ILE A 71 -8.68 -12.36 15.53
N VAL A 72 -7.94 -12.92 14.59
CA VAL A 72 -6.49 -13.11 14.65
C VAL A 72 -5.83 -12.07 13.75
N ALA A 73 -4.77 -11.42 14.21
CA ALA A 73 -4.00 -10.48 13.42
C ALA A 73 -2.61 -11.05 13.10
N VAL A 74 -2.16 -10.87 11.86
CA VAL A 74 -0.84 -11.26 11.40
C VAL A 74 -0.14 -10.05 10.80
N THR A 75 1.07 -9.73 11.23
CA THR A 75 1.92 -8.72 10.55
C THR A 75 3.08 -9.45 9.88
N ILE A 76 3.40 -9.08 8.63
CA ILE A 76 4.39 -9.81 7.82
C ILE A 76 5.57 -8.93 7.45
N GLN A 77 6.76 -9.51 7.40
CA GLN A 77 7.93 -8.92 6.74
C GLN A 77 8.01 -9.36 5.28
N TYR A 78 8.59 -8.50 4.46
CA TYR A 78 8.98 -8.82 3.09
C TYR A 78 10.25 -8.05 2.71
N ARG A 79 11.03 -8.56 1.74
CA ARG A 79 12.24 -7.86 1.29
C ARG A 79 11.91 -6.52 0.63
N LEU A 80 12.78 -5.54 0.83
CA LEU A 80 12.64 -4.16 0.36
C LEU A 80 13.85 -3.74 -0.49
N GLY A 81 13.76 -2.58 -1.14
CA GLY A 81 14.82 -1.99 -1.94
C GLY A 81 15.32 -2.92 -3.04
N ALA A 82 16.60 -2.83 -3.36
CA ALA A 82 17.22 -3.73 -4.34
C ALA A 82 17.10 -5.22 -3.96
N LEU A 83 17.11 -5.57 -2.68
CA LEU A 83 17.00 -6.97 -2.24
C LEU A 83 15.62 -7.59 -2.51
N GLY A 84 14.57 -6.77 -2.55
CA GLY A 84 13.20 -7.20 -2.84
C GLY A 84 12.74 -6.93 -4.28
N PHE A 85 13.29 -5.90 -4.92
CA PHE A 85 12.72 -5.31 -6.14
C PHE A 85 13.76 -4.91 -7.19
N LEU A 86 14.99 -5.43 -7.12
CA LEU A 86 15.91 -5.32 -8.27
C LEU A 86 15.31 -6.05 -9.48
N ALA A 87 15.15 -5.33 -10.57
CA ALA A 87 14.57 -5.83 -11.82
C ALA A 87 15.59 -5.77 -12.96
N GLY A 88 15.28 -6.44 -14.06
CA GLY A 88 16.13 -6.55 -15.25
C GLY A 88 16.06 -7.95 -15.86
N GLN A 89 16.42 -8.08 -17.13
CA GLN A 89 16.43 -9.33 -17.89
C GLN A 89 17.29 -10.39 -17.20
N LYS A 90 18.47 -9.99 -16.70
CA LYS A 90 19.36 -10.87 -15.96
C LYS A 90 18.72 -11.43 -14.68
N VAL A 91 17.91 -10.62 -13.97
CA VAL A 91 17.17 -11.09 -12.77
C VAL A 91 16.00 -12.00 -13.17
N HIS A 92 15.31 -11.69 -14.26
CA HIS A 92 14.24 -12.54 -14.80
C HIS A 92 14.75 -13.95 -15.15
N ASP A 93 15.90 -14.03 -15.80
CA ASP A 93 16.43 -15.28 -16.36
C ASP A 93 17.08 -16.17 -15.28
N GLU A 94 17.74 -15.57 -14.28
CA GLU A 94 18.60 -16.29 -13.33
C GLU A 94 18.19 -16.10 -11.86
N GLY A 95 17.06 -15.44 -11.61
CA GLY A 95 16.56 -15.15 -10.28
C GLY A 95 15.03 -15.06 -10.23
N ALA A 96 14.54 -14.14 -9.42
CA ALA A 96 13.12 -13.88 -9.27
C ALA A 96 12.89 -12.37 -9.24
N LEU A 97 12.08 -11.89 -10.18
CA LEU A 97 11.52 -10.54 -10.14
C LEU A 97 10.49 -10.45 -9.02
N ASN A 98 10.20 -9.23 -8.56
CA ASN A 98 9.17 -8.97 -7.55
C ASN A 98 9.35 -9.83 -6.28
N ALA A 99 10.59 -10.09 -5.88
CA ALA A 99 10.91 -10.98 -4.77
C ALA A 99 10.19 -10.59 -3.47
N GLY A 100 10.03 -9.29 -3.18
CA GLY A 100 9.23 -8.81 -2.05
C GLY A 100 7.74 -9.18 -2.13
N LEU A 101 7.12 -9.16 -3.32
CA LEU A 101 5.72 -9.64 -3.48
C LEU A 101 5.62 -11.16 -3.36
N LEU A 102 6.64 -11.89 -3.80
CA LEU A 102 6.72 -13.34 -3.64
C LEU A 102 6.87 -13.72 -2.15
N ASP A 103 7.61 -12.94 -1.36
CA ASP A 103 7.69 -13.11 0.08
C ASP A 103 6.31 -12.95 0.73
N GLN A 104 5.55 -11.93 0.32
CA GLN A 104 4.18 -11.73 0.80
C GLN A 104 3.26 -12.89 0.41
N GLN A 105 3.33 -13.41 -0.83
CA GLN A 105 2.57 -14.60 -1.22
C GLN A 105 2.96 -15.82 -0.38
N PHE A 106 4.25 -16.00 -0.09
CA PHE A 106 4.71 -17.08 0.77
C PHE A 106 4.16 -16.94 2.20
N ALA A 107 4.10 -15.74 2.75
CA ALA A 107 3.47 -15.46 4.03
C ALA A 107 1.96 -15.76 4.01
N PHE A 108 1.23 -15.42 2.95
CA PHE A 108 -0.19 -15.78 2.84
C PHE A 108 -0.39 -17.29 2.76
N GLN A 109 0.45 -18.00 2.01
CA GLN A 109 0.43 -19.46 1.97
C GLN A 109 0.76 -20.07 3.34
N TRP A 110 1.66 -19.46 4.11
CA TRP A 110 1.92 -19.85 5.49
C TRP A 110 0.67 -19.68 6.36
N VAL A 111 -0.02 -18.54 6.24
CA VAL A 111 -1.29 -18.27 6.94
C VAL A 111 -2.31 -19.35 6.58
N GLN A 112 -2.53 -19.63 5.29
CA GLN A 112 -3.44 -20.68 4.82
C GLN A 112 -3.12 -22.06 5.44
N ARG A 113 -1.84 -22.42 5.56
CA ARG A 113 -1.42 -23.72 6.10
C ARG A 113 -1.44 -23.81 7.63
N HIS A 114 -1.27 -22.70 8.34
CA HIS A 114 -0.90 -22.76 9.76
C HIS A 114 -1.76 -21.91 10.70
N ILE A 115 -2.55 -20.96 10.20
CA ILE A 115 -3.25 -20.00 11.08
C ILE A 115 -4.30 -20.65 11.99
N HIS A 116 -4.83 -21.82 11.59
CA HIS A 116 -5.73 -22.62 12.43
C HIS A 116 -5.10 -23.05 13.77
N LYS A 117 -3.77 -23.15 13.85
CA LYS A 117 -3.05 -23.46 15.11
C LYS A 117 -3.06 -22.30 16.11
N PHE A 118 -3.45 -21.11 15.66
CA PHE A 118 -3.53 -19.88 16.44
C PHE A 118 -4.98 -19.41 16.61
N GLY A 119 -5.95 -20.26 16.23
CA GLY A 119 -7.38 -20.01 16.31
C GLY A 119 -7.99 -19.30 15.11
N GLY A 120 -7.21 -18.99 14.08
CA GLY A 120 -7.70 -18.32 12.87
C GLY A 120 -8.30 -19.30 11.84
N ASN A 121 -9.30 -18.85 11.09
CA ASN A 121 -9.87 -19.58 9.97
C ASN A 121 -9.13 -19.22 8.66
N PRO A 122 -8.44 -20.18 8.00
CA PRO A 122 -7.76 -19.92 6.72
C PRO A 122 -8.72 -19.53 5.58
N HIS A 123 -10.01 -19.85 5.68
CA HIS A 123 -11.04 -19.46 4.71
C HIS A 123 -11.62 -18.06 4.96
N GLN A 124 -11.26 -17.40 6.08
CA GLN A 124 -11.71 -16.05 6.41
C GLN A 124 -10.54 -15.06 6.54
N VAL A 125 -9.59 -15.15 5.61
CA VAL A 125 -8.43 -14.26 5.54
C VAL A 125 -8.77 -12.99 4.75
N THR A 126 -8.53 -11.83 5.36
CA THR A 126 -8.58 -10.50 4.74
C THR A 126 -7.17 -9.93 4.72
N ILE A 127 -6.64 -9.55 3.56
CA ILE A 127 -5.37 -8.83 3.46
C ILE A 127 -5.63 -7.32 3.56
N TRP A 128 -4.76 -6.62 4.27
CA TRP A 128 -4.85 -5.18 4.46
C TRP A 128 -3.45 -4.57 4.42
N GLY A 129 -3.29 -3.46 3.73
CA GLY A 129 -2.04 -2.71 3.81
C GLY A 129 -2.25 -1.21 3.76
N GLN A 130 -1.15 -0.50 4.01
CA GLN A 130 -1.07 0.95 3.90
C GLN A 130 0.01 1.37 2.89
N SER A 131 -0.18 2.44 2.12
CA SER A 131 0.82 2.95 1.16
C SER A 131 1.26 1.88 0.15
N ALA A 132 2.56 1.61 0.02
CA ALA A 132 3.12 0.49 -0.76
C ALA A 132 2.58 -0.89 -0.33
N GLY A 133 2.17 -1.06 0.92
CA GLY A 133 1.46 -2.26 1.38
C GLY A 133 0.04 -2.34 0.80
N ALA A 134 -0.67 -1.20 0.72
CA ALA A 134 -1.95 -1.11 0.02
C ALA A 134 -1.78 -1.28 -1.52
N GLY A 135 -0.69 -0.77 -2.09
CA GLY A 135 -0.27 -1.06 -3.46
C GLY A 135 0.00 -2.55 -3.67
N SER A 136 0.64 -3.22 -2.70
CA SER A 136 0.82 -4.67 -2.71
C SER A 136 -0.52 -5.42 -2.66
N VAL A 137 -1.48 -4.96 -1.84
CA VAL A 137 -2.85 -5.51 -1.84
C VAL A 137 -3.49 -5.37 -3.22
N LEU A 138 -3.41 -4.20 -3.87
CA LEU A 138 -3.87 -3.99 -5.24
C LEU A 138 -3.23 -5.00 -6.20
N LEU A 139 -1.92 -5.21 -6.09
CA LEU A 139 -1.21 -6.17 -6.92
C LEU A 139 -1.66 -7.62 -6.64
N HIS A 140 -1.84 -8.02 -5.39
CA HIS A 140 -2.34 -9.37 -5.06
C HIS A 140 -3.78 -9.62 -5.52
N ILE A 141 -4.62 -8.57 -5.60
CA ILE A 141 -5.95 -8.64 -6.20
C ILE A 141 -5.86 -9.06 -7.67
N VAL A 142 -4.89 -8.52 -8.43
CA VAL A 142 -4.74 -8.81 -9.87
C VAL A 142 -3.73 -9.91 -10.20
N ALA A 143 -3.01 -10.43 -9.20
CA ALA A 143 -2.01 -11.49 -9.36
C ALA A 143 -2.59 -12.72 -10.08
N ASN A 144 -1.78 -13.33 -10.95
CA ASN A 144 -2.17 -14.48 -11.77
C ASN A 144 -3.45 -14.21 -12.60
N GLY A 145 -3.61 -12.97 -13.09
CA GLY A 145 -4.81 -12.54 -13.83
C GLY A 145 -6.09 -12.56 -12.99
N GLY A 146 -5.97 -12.37 -11.67
CA GLY A 146 -7.07 -12.46 -10.72
C GLY A 146 -7.61 -13.89 -10.53
N ASN A 147 -6.76 -14.90 -10.72
CA ASN A 147 -7.13 -16.32 -10.58
C ASN A 147 -6.02 -17.11 -9.86
N THR A 148 -5.63 -16.66 -8.68
CA THR A 148 -4.72 -17.41 -7.81
C THR A 148 -5.44 -18.63 -7.24
N GLN A 149 -4.85 -19.83 -7.46
CA GLN A 149 -5.44 -21.11 -7.06
C GLN A 149 -4.45 -21.95 -6.24
N PRO A 150 -4.81 -22.40 -5.03
CA PRO A 150 -6.03 -22.06 -4.29
C PRO A 150 -6.06 -20.57 -3.88
N PRO A 151 -7.25 -20.00 -3.58
CA PRO A 151 -7.36 -18.64 -3.07
C PRO A 151 -6.55 -18.43 -1.79
N LEU A 152 -5.84 -17.31 -1.69
CA LEU A 152 -5.01 -16.96 -0.52
C LEU A 152 -5.73 -16.07 0.49
N PHE A 153 -6.78 -15.37 0.06
CA PHE A 153 -7.61 -14.48 0.87
C PHE A 153 -9.01 -14.37 0.26
N ARG A 154 -10.00 -13.99 1.07
CA ARG A 154 -11.38 -13.79 0.64
C ARG A 154 -11.76 -12.33 0.43
N ALA A 155 -11.04 -11.40 1.06
CA ALA A 155 -11.34 -9.97 1.00
C ALA A 155 -10.05 -9.14 1.09
N ALA A 156 -10.14 -7.89 0.65
CA ALA A 156 -9.02 -6.97 0.61
C ALA A 156 -9.39 -5.62 1.22
N MET A 157 -8.40 -4.98 1.84
CA MET A 157 -8.52 -3.64 2.40
C MET A 157 -7.31 -2.81 1.97
N THR A 158 -7.53 -1.56 1.58
CA THR A 158 -6.46 -0.67 1.14
C THR A 158 -6.54 0.66 1.84
N SER A 159 -5.50 1.04 2.58
CA SER A 159 -5.32 2.39 3.13
C SER A 159 -4.29 3.15 2.29
N SER A 160 -4.75 4.09 1.47
CA SER A 160 -3.91 4.89 0.56
C SER A 160 -3.11 4.03 -0.42
N ALA A 161 -3.80 3.23 -1.25
CA ALA A 161 -3.16 2.38 -2.26
C ALA A 161 -2.26 3.19 -3.20
N SER A 162 -0.95 2.93 -3.17
CA SER A 162 0.00 3.59 -4.07
C SER A 162 0.14 2.81 -5.39
N LEU A 163 -0.07 3.48 -6.52
CA LEU A 163 0.22 2.93 -7.85
C LEU A 163 1.09 3.90 -8.65
N SER A 164 2.40 3.72 -8.57
CA SER A 164 3.38 4.43 -9.41
C SER A 164 3.52 3.76 -10.79
N SER A 165 4.46 4.24 -11.62
CA SER A 165 4.78 3.65 -12.92
C SER A 165 5.38 2.25 -12.80
N LEU A 166 4.66 1.20 -13.22
CA LEU A 166 5.11 -0.19 -13.24
C LEU A 166 5.56 -0.57 -14.67
N PHE A 167 6.84 -0.36 -14.95
CA PHE A 167 7.46 -0.74 -16.22
C PHE A 167 7.57 -2.27 -16.38
N ARG A 168 7.71 -2.76 -17.62
CA ARG A 168 8.13 -4.15 -17.83
C ARG A 168 9.55 -4.33 -17.35
N TYR A 169 9.85 -5.51 -16.82
CA TYR A 169 11.15 -5.81 -16.22
C TYR A 169 12.36 -5.56 -17.13
N ASN A 170 12.18 -5.61 -18.44
CA ASN A 170 13.20 -5.41 -19.47
C ASN A 170 13.03 -4.11 -20.26
N ASP A 171 12.18 -3.19 -19.78
CA ASP A 171 12.13 -1.83 -20.32
C ASP A 171 13.43 -1.07 -19.97
N ARG A 172 13.70 0.00 -20.71
CA ARG A 172 14.91 0.83 -20.55
C ARG A 172 15.16 1.27 -19.10
N ILE A 173 14.12 1.62 -18.35
CA ILE A 173 14.26 2.18 -16.99
C ILE A 173 14.74 1.11 -16.00
N PRO A 174 14.06 -0.04 -15.82
CA PRO A 174 14.58 -1.14 -15.00
C PRO A 174 15.98 -1.62 -15.40
N GLU A 175 16.28 -1.76 -16.70
CA GLU A 175 17.61 -2.15 -17.17
C GLU A 175 18.70 -1.11 -16.79
N GLN A 176 18.38 0.18 -16.88
CA GLN A 176 19.30 1.24 -16.48
C GLN A 176 19.54 1.26 -14.96
N ILE A 177 18.49 1.01 -14.16
CA ILE A 177 18.60 0.87 -12.71
C ILE A 177 19.48 -0.34 -12.38
N TYR A 178 19.27 -1.49 -13.03
CA TYR A 178 20.09 -2.69 -12.88
C TYR A 178 21.56 -2.43 -13.17
N ALA A 179 21.87 -1.85 -14.33
CA ALA A 179 23.24 -1.55 -14.74
C ALA A 179 23.93 -0.56 -13.78
N THR A 180 23.19 0.45 -13.31
CA THR A 180 23.70 1.44 -12.35
C THR A 180 23.98 0.78 -10.99
N PHE A 181 23.12 -0.13 -10.55
CA PHE A 181 23.29 -0.89 -9.30
C PHE A 181 24.50 -1.84 -9.38
N VAL A 182 24.65 -2.57 -10.48
CA VAL A 182 25.82 -3.43 -10.75
C VAL A 182 27.13 -2.63 -10.75
N ASN A 183 27.13 -1.42 -11.33
CA ASN A 183 28.30 -0.55 -11.31
C ASN A 183 28.59 -0.01 -9.90
N ALA A 184 27.55 0.43 -9.17
CA ALA A 184 27.69 0.99 -7.84
C ALA A 184 28.19 -0.02 -6.78
N THR A 185 27.99 -1.31 -7.03
CA THR A 185 28.43 -2.43 -6.18
C THR A 185 29.79 -3.00 -6.59
N GLY A 186 30.45 -2.43 -7.61
CA GLY A 186 31.74 -2.94 -8.11
C GLY A 186 31.63 -4.23 -8.91
N CYS A 187 30.41 -4.67 -9.27
CA CYS A 187 30.18 -5.89 -10.04
C CYS A 187 30.29 -5.71 -11.56
N SER A 188 30.55 -4.50 -12.05
CA SER A 188 30.91 -4.26 -13.44
C SER A 188 32.42 -4.44 -13.64
N PRO A 189 32.91 -5.10 -14.72
CA PRO A 189 32.16 -5.68 -15.85
C PRO A 189 32.03 -7.21 -15.72
N ALA A 190 31.67 -7.76 -14.55
CA ALA A 190 31.60 -9.20 -14.35
C ALA A 190 30.67 -9.86 -15.39
N LYS A 191 31.13 -10.96 -16.00
CA LYS A 191 30.35 -11.72 -16.99
C LYS A 191 29.03 -12.23 -16.42
N ASP A 192 29.04 -12.58 -15.14
CA ASP A 192 27.85 -12.93 -14.37
C ASP A 192 27.62 -11.89 -13.26
N SER A 193 27.02 -10.77 -13.64
CA SER A 193 26.74 -9.65 -12.74
C SER A 193 25.83 -10.05 -11.59
N LEU A 194 24.84 -10.94 -11.80
CA LEU A 194 23.94 -11.36 -10.73
C LEU A 194 24.63 -12.26 -9.71
N GLN A 195 25.48 -13.20 -10.16
CA GLN A 195 26.28 -13.98 -9.24
C GLN A 195 27.29 -13.13 -8.48
N CYS A 196 27.87 -12.11 -9.12
CA CYS A 196 28.71 -11.14 -8.42
C CYS A 196 27.93 -10.42 -7.31
N LEU A 197 26.72 -9.92 -7.61
CA LEU A 197 25.87 -9.25 -6.61
C LEU A 197 25.55 -10.15 -5.41
N ARG A 198 25.29 -11.45 -5.64
CA ARG A 198 25.04 -12.43 -4.57
C ARG A 198 26.27 -12.68 -3.67
N ASN A 199 27.47 -12.43 -4.18
CA ASN A 199 28.72 -12.60 -3.45
C ASN A 199 29.24 -11.29 -2.84
N ALA A 200 28.61 -10.15 -3.15
CA ALA A 200 29.04 -8.84 -2.65
C ALA A 200 28.79 -8.71 -1.15
N ASP A 201 29.57 -7.88 -0.47
CA ASP A 201 29.33 -7.55 0.93
C ASP A 201 28.01 -6.78 1.05
N ILE A 202 27.19 -7.13 2.05
CA ILE A 202 25.90 -6.47 2.29
C ILE A 202 26.05 -4.95 2.47
N LYS A 203 27.20 -4.47 2.96
CA LYS A 203 27.47 -3.03 3.07
C LYS A 203 27.54 -2.35 1.70
N ASP A 204 28.16 -2.99 0.71
CA ASP A 204 28.26 -2.44 -0.65
C ASP A 204 26.89 -2.42 -1.34
N ILE A 205 26.12 -3.50 -1.16
CA ILE A 205 24.72 -3.60 -1.58
C ILE A 205 23.89 -2.45 -0.97
N GLN A 206 23.99 -2.23 0.34
CA GLN A 206 23.19 -1.20 1.02
C GLN A 206 23.63 0.22 0.66
N GLN A 207 24.93 0.47 0.51
CA GLN A 207 25.43 1.77 0.03
C GLN A 207 24.90 2.09 -1.37
N ALA A 208 24.92 1.11 -2.28
CA ALA A 208 24.33 1.27 -3.61
C ALA A 208 22.81 1.45 -3.55
N ASN A 209 22.12 0.68 -2.71
CA ASN A 209 20.67 0.75 -2.53
C ASN A 209 20.24 2.15 -2.08
N ILE A 210 20.87 2.69 -1.03
CA ILE A 210 20.59 4.05 -0.52
C ILE A 210 20.94 5.09 -1.58
N LYS A 211 22.13 5.01 -2.20
CA LYS A 211 22.58 5.98 -3.21
C LYS A 211 21.58 6.09 -4.37
N LEU A 212 21.10 4.96 -4.89
CA LEU A 212 20.13 4.94 -5.99
C LEU A 212 18.74 5.38 -5.53
N GLY A 213 18.36 5.09 -4.28
CA GLY A 213 17.13 5.59 -3.67
C GLY A 213 17.08 7.11 -3.58
N VAL A 214 18.13 7.74 -3.02
CA VAL A 214 18.17 9.21 -2.83
C VAL A 214 18.41 9.99 -4.13
N SER A 215 18.89 9.33 -5.18
CA SER A 215 19.11 9.95 -6.50
C SER A 215 17.85 9.96 -7.37
N ALA A 216 16.76 9.32 -6.94
CA ALA A 216 15.50 9.33 -7.66
C ALA A 216 14.82 10.71 -7.61
N PHE A 217 13.85 10.91 -8.50
CA PHE A 217 12.97 12.06 -8.44
C PHE A 217 12.25 12.08 -7.08
N PHE A 218 12.27 13.22 -6.39
CA PHE A 218 11.73 13.36 -5.03
C PHE A 218 10.29 12.85 -4.95
N GLY A 219 9.98 12.07 -3.90
CA GLY A 219 8.67 11.45 -3.70
C GLY A 219 8.44 10.16 -4.47
N ILE A 220 9.37 9.74 -5.33
CA ILE A 220 9.30 8.49 -6.12
C ILE A 220 10.38 7.51 -5.66
N PHE A 221 10.04 6.23 -5.67
CA PHE A 221 10.91 5.15 -5.19
C PHE A 221 11.56 4.40 -6.38
N THR A 222 12.84 4.05 -6.22
CA THR A 222 13.66 3.45 -7.30
C THR A 222 13.37 1.97 -7.52
N PHE A 223 13.35 1.19 -6.45
CA PHE A 223 13.17 -0.26 -6.51
C PHE A 223 11.72 -0.57 -6.13
N ILE A 224 10.88 -0.74 -7.15
CA ILE A 224 9.44 -0.98 -7.03
C ILE A 224 9.05 -2.20 -7.87
N PRO A 225 7.83 -2.74 -7.71
CA PRO A 225 7.35 -3.83 -8.55
C PRO A 225 7.42 -3.52 -10.05
N VAL A 226 7.58 -4.58 -10.85
CA VAL A 226 7.59 -4.53 -12.33
C VAL A 226 6.58 -5.51 -12.91
N ILE A 227 6.17 -5.28 -14.17
CA ILE A 227 5.43 -6.30 -14.93
C ILE A 227 6.43 -7.40 -15.31
N ASP A 228 6.28 -8.56 -14.69
CA ASP A 228 7.26 -9.66 -14.74
C ASP A 228 6.92 -10.77 -15.75
N GLY A 229 5.71 -10.77 -16.32
CA GLY A 229 5.25 -11.83 -17.22
C GLY A 229 4.94 -13.14 -16.51
N ARG A 230 4.95 -13.17 -15.17
CA ARG A 230 4.64 -14.33 -14.33
C ARG A 230 3.49 -14.00 -13.39
N LEU A 231 3.76 -13.17 -12.37
CA LEU A 231 2.73 -12.73 -11.42
C LEU A 231 1.74 -11.77 -12.08
N PHE A 232 2.22 -10.90 -12.99
CA PHE A 232 1.40 -10.02 -13.81
C PHE A 232 1.92 -9.97 -15.26
N GLU A 233 1.08 -10.32 -16.23
CA GLU A 233 1.41 -10.24 -17.67
C GLU A 233 1.20 -8.83 -18.26
N LYS A 234 0.37 -8.03 -17.59
CA LYS A 234 -0.14 -6.72 -18.02
C LYS A 234 -0.07 -5.73 -16.87
N ARG A 235 -0.26 -4.45 -17.19
CA ARG A 235 -0.37 -3.39 -16.18
C ARG A 235 -1.57 -3.62 -15.25
N PRO A 236 -1.46 -3.27 -13.96
CA PRO A 236 -2.56 -3.37 -13.01
C PRO A 236 -3.84 -2.67 -13.47
N THR A 237 -3.77 -1.45 -14.03
CA THR A 237 -4.97 -0.76 -14.55
C THR A 237 -5.70 -1.58 -15.62
N GLN A 238 -4.96 -2.29 -16.48
CA GLN A 238 -5.54 -3.15 -17.50
C GLN A 238 -6.18 -4.40 -16.88
N LEU A 239 -5.50 -5.04 -15.93
CA LEU A 239 -6.02 -6.22 -15.24
C LEU A 239 -7.29 -5.91 -14.44
N LEU A 240 -7.34 -4.74 -13.77
CA LEU A 240 -8.53 -4.26 -13.05
C LEU A 240 -9.73 -4.08 -14.00
N ARG A 241 -9.51 -3.58 -15.22
CA ARG A 241 -10.58 -3.44 -16.24
C ARG A 241 -11.11 -4.78 -16.74
N GLU A 242 -10.26 -5.81 -16.77
CA GLU A 242 -10.67 -7.17 -17.16
C GLU A 242 -11.63 -7.79 -16.12
N GLY A 243 -11.62 -7.29 -14.89
CA GLY A 243 -12.63 -7.60 -13.87
C GLY A 243 -12.54 -9.01 -13.27
N LYS A 244 -11.47 -9.76 -13.60
CA LYS A 244 -11.09 -11.00 -12.90
C LYS A 244 -10.20 -10.61 -11.73
N LEU A 245 -10.63 -10.92 -10.52
CA LEU A 245 -10.03 -10.42 -9.28
C LEU A 245 -9.91 -11.57 -8.28
N ASN A 246 -8.79 -11.61 -7.56
CA ASN A 246 -8.68 -12.37 -6.32
C ASN A 246 -9.43 -11.60 -5.22
N GLY A 247 -10.25 -12.31 -4.45
CA GLY A 247 -11.07 -11.74 -3.38
C GLY A 247 -12.48 -11.31 -3.83
N GLU A 248 -13.40 -11.29 -2.86
CA GLU A 248 -14.83 -11.11 -3.09
C GLU A 248 -15.35 -9.74 -2.67
N ALA A 249 -14.63 -9.03 -1.79
CA ALA A 249 -15.02 -7.73 -1.26
C ALA A 249 -13.81 -6.82 -1.06
N LEU A 250 -14.06 -5.52 -1.16
CA LEU A 250 -13.06 -4.47 -0.98
C LEU A 250 -13.56 -3.44 0.03
N LEU A 251 -12.68 -3.02 0.94
CA LEU A 251 -12.81 -1.76 1.67
C LEU A 251 -11.60 -0.89 1.36
N SER A 252 -11.82 0.19 0.61
CA SER A 252 -10.79 1.14 0.24
C SER A 252 -10.91 2.40 1.09
N PHE A 253 -9.77 3.01 1.35
CA PHE A 253 -9.61 4.15 2.24
C PHE A 253 -8.49 5.06 1.74
N THR A 254 -8.66 6.38 1.86
CA THR A 254 -7.64 7.37 1.52
C THR A 254 -7.58 8.50 2.54
N ASN A 255 -6.51 9.30 2.54
CA ASN A 255 -6.44 10.55 3.28
C ASN A 255 -6.64 11.72 2.31
N SER A 256 -7.23 12.83 2.75
CA SER A 256 -7.57 13.93 1.82
C SER A 256 -6.36 14.72 1.29
N ASN A 257 -5.16 14.57 1.89
CA ASN A 257 -3.93 15.29 1.52
C ASN A 257 -2.74 14.35 1.25
N GLU A 258 -2.93 13.33 0.42
CA GLU A 258 -1.93 12.28 0.15
C GLU A 258 -0.57 12.80 -0.35
N GLY A 259 -0.58 13.71 -1.33
CA GLY A 259 0.60 14.10 -2.10
C GLY A 259 1.56 15.05 -1.38
N PHE A 260 1.14 15.63 -0.24
CA PHE A 260 1.88 16.70 0.42
C PHE A 260 3.31 16.27 0.81
N LEU A 261 3.47 15.04 1.31
CA LEU A 261 4.77 14.51 1.73
C LEU A 261 5.68 14.07 0.57
N PHE A 262 5.15 14.03 -0.65
CA PHE A 262 5.82 13.50 -1.85
C PHE A 262 6.18 14.60 -2.86
N VAL A 263 5.98 15.87 -2.48
CA VAL A 263 6.38 17.05 -3.23
C VAL A 263 7.28 17.90 -2.32
N ASP A 264 8.38 18.42 -2.86
CA ASP A 264 9.20 19.39 -2.12
C ASP A 264 8.42 20.69 -1.95
N GLN A 265 7.88 20.89 -0.75
CA GLN A 265 7.06 22.05 -0.40
C GLN A 265 7.85 23.38 -0.40
N ASN A 266 9.18 23.33 -0.53
CA ASN A 266 10.04 24.50 -0.64
C ASN A 266 10.34 24.89 -2.09
N ASP A 267 9.93 24.10 -3.08
CA ASP A 267 10.15 24.42 -4.50
C ASP A 267 9.16 25.49 -4.99
N THR A 268 9.55 26.75 -4.78
CA THR A 268 8.77 27.92 -5.24
C THR A 268 8.85 28.16 -6.74
N ALA A 269 9.75 27.47 -7.46
CA ALA A 269 9.98 27.63 -8.89
C ALA A 269 9.36 26.50 -9.73
N VAL A 270 8.64 25.56 -9.11
CA VAL A 270 8.10 24.37 -9.75
C VAL A 270 7.28 24.72 -11.00
N GLN A 271 7.59 24.05 -12.11
CA GLN A 271 6.86 24.18 -13.37
C GLN A 271 6.03 22.92 -13.61
N VAL A 272 4.71 23.05 -13.61
CA VAL A 272 3.78 21.91 -13.68
C VAL A 272 4.05 20.98 -14.87
N PRO A 273 4.26 21.46 -16.11
CA PRO A 273 4.57 20.57 -17.23
C PRO A 273 5.88 19.78 -17.04
N GLN A 274 6.92 20.44 -16.52
CA GLN A 274 8.22 19.79 -16.28
C GLN A 274 8.13 18.78 -15.13
N TYR A 275 7.37 19.11 -14.09
CA TYR A 275 7.11 18.19 -12.98
C TYR A 275 6.42 16.92 -13.48
N ILE A 276 5.37 17.05 -14.31
CA ILE A 276 4.69 15.91 -14.94
C ILE A 276 5.64 15.08 -15.81
N ALA A 277 6.50 15.72 -16.60
CA ALA A 277 7.48 15.03 -17.44
C ALA A 277 8.51 14.23 -16.61
N ASN A 278 8.92 14.75 -15.45
CA ASN A 278 9.82 14.06 -14.53
C ASN A 278 9.10 12.91 -13.80
N LEU A 279 7.85 13.12 -13.39
CA LEU A 279 7.03 12.13 -12.70
C LEU A 279 6.69 10.94 -13.62
N TYR A 280 6.36 11.22 -14.88
CA TYR A 280 6.00 10.23 -15.90
C TYR A 280 6.93 10.33 -17.12
N PRO A 281 8.13 9.73 -17.06
CA PRO A 281 9.19 9.90 -18.08
C PRO A 281 8.83 9.32 -19.45
N THR A 282 7.72 8.60 -19.57
CA THR A 282 7.18 8.02 -20.81
C THR A 282 6.06 8.84 -21.42
N PHE A 283 5.65 9.96 -20.81
CA PHE A 283 4.71 10.89 -21.41
C PHE A 283 5.34 11.68 -22.58
N HIS A 284 4.54 11.96 -23.60
CA HIS A 284 4.87 12.92 -24.66
C HIS A 284 4.15 14.25 -24.43
N ASP A 285 4.49 15.27 -25.23
CA ASP A 285 3.93 16.64 -25.13
C ASP A 285 2.40 16.67 -25.05
N ARG A 286 1.73 15.77 -25.78
CA ARG A 286 0.27 15.65 -25.74
C ARG A 286 -0.24 15.24 -24.37
N GLN A 287 0.35 14.21 -23.74
CA GLN A 287 -0.06 13.77 -22.41
C GLN A 287 0.30 14.81 -21.35
N ILE A 288 1.48 15.42 -21.43
CA ILE A 288 1.92 16.48 -20.50
C ILE A 288 0.96 17.67 -20.55
N THR A 289 0.63 18.14 -21.76
CA THR A 289 -0.31 19.25 -21.98
C THR A 289 -1.69 18.90 -21.45
N ALA A 290 -2.19 17.70 -21.75
CA ALA A 290 -3.51 17.26 -21.30
C ALA A 290 -3.57 17.14 -19.77
N ALA A 291 -2.54 16.58 -19.14
CA ALA A 291 -2.43 16.46 -17.69
C ALA A 291 -2.35 17.83 -17.03
N THR A 292 -1.50 18.73 -17.53
CA THR A 292 -1.39 20.11 -17.02
C THR A 292 -2.75 20.82 -17.05
N ALA A 293 -3.51 20.66 -18.13
CA ALA A 293 -4.82 21.27 -18.28
C ALA A 293 -5.85 20.78 -17.25
N GLN A 294 -5.72 19.56 -16.70
CA GLN A 294 -6.63 19.04 -15.67
C GLN A 294 -6.51 19.79 -14.33
N TYR A 295 -5.36 20.40 -14.04
CA TYR A 295 -5.02 20.97 -12.73
C TYR A 295 -4.88 22.49 -12.72
N LYS A 296 -5.03 23.13 -13.89
CA LYS A 296 -4.76 24.58 -14.10
C LYS A 296 -5.51 25.51 -13.13
N ASP A 297 -6.68 25.08 -12.64
CA ASP A 297 -7.57 25.90 -11.80
C ASP A 297 -7.41 25.59 -10.30
N LEU A 298 -6.48 24.70 -9.89
CA LEU A 298 -6.26 24.30 -8.49
C LEU A 298 -5.25 25.18 -7.74
N GLY A 299 -5.17 26.46 -8.09
CA GLY A 299 -4.31 27.43 -7.41
C GLY A 299 -2.87 27.48 -7.93
N ALA A 300 -1.92 27.73 -7.03
CA ALA A 300 -0.51 27.91 -7.39
C ALA A 300 0.14 26.61 -7.92
N PRO A 301 1.22 26.70 -8.73
CA PRO A 301 1.90 25.52 -9.27
C PRO A 301 2.23 24.43 -8.24
N LEU A 302 2.65 24.81 -7.02
CA LEU A 302 2.93 23.87 -5.94
C LEU A 302 1.69 23.07 -5.50
N SER A 303 0.54 23.74 -5.38
CA SER A 303 -0.74 23.09 -5.09
C SER A 303 -1.18 22.17 -6.23
N GLN A 304 -0.92 22.56 -7.48
CA GLN A 304 -1.23 21.75 -8.66
C GLN A 304 -0.41 20.46 -8.69
N VAL A 305 0.91 20.52 -8.47
CA VAL A 305 1.75 19.31 -8.46
C VAL A 305 1.45 18.42 -7.25
N THR A 306 1.11 19.00 -6.10
CA THR A 306 0.64 18.25 -4.93
C THR A 306 -0.63 17.49 -5.25
N ALA A 307 -1.62 18.14 -5.88
CA ALA A 307 -2.85 17.49 -6.32
C ALA A 307 -2.60 16.40 -7.39
N ILE A 308 -1.68 16.63 -8.34
CA ILE A 308 -1.27 15.62 -9.33
C ILE A 308 -0.75 14.38 -8.63
N VAL A 309 0.14 14.52 -7.65
CA VAL A 309 0.68 13.38 -6.91
C VAL A 309 -0.40 12.70 -6.06
N SER A 310 -1.18 13.47 -5.30
CA SER A 310 -2.29 12.93 -4.49
C SER A 310 -3.20 12.05 -5.33
N GLU A 311 -3.64 12.56 -6.47
CA GLU A 311 -4.65 11.90 -7.28
C GLU A 311 -4.08 10.77 -8.13
N SER A 312 -3.00 11.03 -8.88
CA SER A 312 -2.49 10.06 -9.84
C SER A 312 -1.85 8.84 -9.20
N ILE A 313 -1.28 8.99 -7.99
CA ILE A 313 -0.57 7.89 -7.30
C ILE A 313 -1.42 7.24 -6.20
N PHE A 314 -2.33 7.98 -5.53
CA PHE A 314 -3.02 7.48 -4.34
C PHE A 314 -4.56 7.44 -4.48
N LEU A 315 -5.21 8.56 -4.80
CA LEU A 315 -6.69 8.60 -4.81
C LEU A 315 -7.28 7.86 -6.02
N CYS A 316 -6.76 8.04 -7.23
CA CYS A 316 -7.32 7.40 -8.42
C CYS A 316 -7.23 5.87 -8.43
N PRO A 317 -6.14 5.25 -7.94
CA PRO A 317 -6.08 3.80 -7.75
C PRO A 317 -7.20 3.22 -6.88
N ALA A 318 -7.65 3.91 -5.84
CA ALA A 318 -8.82 3.52 -5.05
C ALA A 318 -10.07 3.39 -5.96
N TYR A 319 -10.33 4.38 -6.80
CA TYR A 319 -11.45 4.33 -7.74
C TYR A 319 -11.29 3.31 -8.86
N PHE A 320 -10.08 2.95 -9.26
CA PHE A 320 -9.85 1.86 -10.22
C PHE A 320 -10.24 0.51 -9.59
N LEU A 321 -9.83 0.29 -8.33
CA LEU A 321 -10.23 -0.87 -7.55
C LEU A 321 -11.75 -0.93 -7.36
N LEU A 322 -12.39 0.16 -6.90
CA LEU A 322 -13.84 0.21 -6.67
C LEU A 322 -14.64 -0.11 -7.95
N ARG A 323 -14.21 0.40 -9.12
CA ARG A 323 -14.84 0.05 -10.41
C ARG A 323 -14.70 -1.44 -10.73
N ALA A 324 -13.54 -2.04 -10.48
CA ALA A 324 -13.30 -3.45 -10.72
C ALA A 324 -14.17 -4.34 -9.82
N PHE A 325 -14.29 -3.99 -8.53
CA PHE A 325 -15.17 -4.68 -7.57
C PHE A 325 -16.67 -4.37 -7.75
N LYS A 326 -17.02 -3.43 -8.63
CA LYS A 326 -18.41 -3.02 -8.93
C LYS A 326 -19.15 -2.60 -7.65
N ASN A 327 -20.20 -3.32 -7.27
CA ASN A 327 -21.01 -3.06 -6.07
C ASN A 327 -20.53 -3.88 -4.85
N LYS A 328 -19.30 -4.39 -4.86
CA LYS A 328 -18.72 -5.14 -3.73
C LYS A 328 -17.66 -4.37 -2.95
N GLY A 329 -17.47 -3.09 -3.29
CA GLY A 329 -16.54 -2.18 -2.63
C GLY A 329 -17.23 -1.18 -1.70
N PHE A 330 -16.53 -0.77 -0.65
CA PHE A 330 -16.85 0.41 0.17
C PHE A 330 -15.67 1.38 0.08
N GLU A 331 -15.94 2.68 0.14
CA GLU A 331 -14.91 3.74 0.10
C GLU A 331 -15.04 4.67 1.29
N ALA A 332 -13.90 5.10 1.86
CA ALA A 332 -13.86 6.13 2.87
C ALA A 332 -12.63 7.03 2.78
N GLU A 333 -12.74 8.20 3.42
CA GLU A 333 -11.68 9.19 3.48
C GLU A 333 -11.44 9.69 4.91
N LEU A 334 -10.18 9.81 5.32
CA LEU A 334 -9.77 10.66 6.44
C LEU A 334 -9.61 12.09 5.93
N ALA A 335 -10.42 13.01 6.46
CA ALA A 335 -10.36 14.42 6.15
C ALA A 335 -10.02 15.30 7.38
N VAL A 336 -9.62 14.69 8.50
CA VAL A 336 -9.15 15.41 9.70
C VAL A 336 -7.82 16.11 9.39
N PRO A 337 -7.75 17.45 9.32
CA PRO A 337 -6.53 18.14 8.90
C PRO A 337 -5.33 17.86 9.81
N PRO A 338 -4.11 17.65 9.27
CA PRO A 338 -3.75 17.89 7.87
C PRO A 338 -4.10 16.73 6.92
N ALA A 339 -4.48 15.55 7.43
CA ALA A 339 -4.84 14.37 6.66
C ALA A 339 -3.78 14.00 5.61
N ASN A 340 -2.51 14.07 6.01
CA ASN A 340 -1.40 13.65 5.18
C ASN A 340 -1.37 12.13 5.02
N HIS A 341 -0.63 11.66 4.03
CA HIS A 341 -0.41 10.23 3.83
C HIS A 341 0.11 9.53 5.10
N GLY A 342 -0.65 8.54 5.59
CA GLY A 342 -0.30 7.78 6.81
C GLY A 342 -0.85 8.33 8.12
N ASP A 343 -1.48 9.51 8.15
CA ASP A 343 -2.11 10.08 9.36
C ASP A 343 -3.25 9.20 9.90
N ASP A 344 -3.78 8.29 9.09
CA ASP A 344 -4.80 7.30 9.44
C ASP A 344 -4.26 6.16 10.31
N LEU A 345 -2.95 5.88 10.25
CA LEU A 345 -2.32 4.80 11.02
C LEU A 345 -2.58 4.95 12.53
N GLY A 346 -2.58 6.17 13.05
CA GLY A 346 -2.81 6.43 14.47
C GLY A 346 -4.18 5.99 14.96
N TYR A 347 -5.16 5.88 14.06
CA TYR A 347 -6.51 5.45 14.40
C TYR A 347 -6.67 3.92 14.41
N TYR A 348 -5.88 3.17 13.63
CA TYR A 348 -5.89 1.69 13.68
C TYR A 348 -4.94 1.14 14.75
N PHE A 349 -3.78 1.78 14.89
CA PHE A 349 -2.71 1.39 15.82
C PHE A 349 -2.40 2.54 16.78
N PRO A 350 -3.34 2.88 17.69
CA PRO A 350 -3.14 3.95 18.66
C PRO A 350 -2.03 3.56 19.64
N GLY A 351 -0.93 4.30 19.61
CA GLY A 351 0.23 4.06 20.46
C GLY A 351 0.83 5.35 21.02
N PRO A 352 1.82 5.25 21.93
CA PRO A 352 2.48 6.42 22.51
C PRO A 352 3.15 7.32 21.46
N ILE A 353 3.60 6.70 20.36
CA ILE A 353 4.28 7.33 19.23
C ILE A 353 3.28 7.74 18.14
N ASN A 354 2.44 6.81 17.70
CA ASN A 354 1.50 7.03 16.60
C ASN A 354 0.15 7.52 17.15
N ARG A 355 0.01 8.85 17.25
CA ARG A 355 -1.17 9.48 17.86
C ARG A 355 -2.14 9.97 16.79
N PRO A 356 -3.44 9.65 16.91
CA PRO A 356 -4.48 10.29 16.10
C PRO A 356 -4.40 11.82 16.13
N THR A 357 -4.56 12.44 14.97
CA THR A 357 -4.63 13.90 14.85
C THR A 357 -5.85 14.47 15.60
N LEU A 358 -6.96 13.74 15.60
CA LEU A 358 -8.13 14.02 16.43
C LEU A 358 -8.18 13.03 17.60
N ASN A 359 -7.87 13.51 18.80
CA ASN A 359 -7.89 12.70 20.01
C ASN A 359 -9.29 12.66 20.67
N ASP A 360 -10.23 12.01 20.00
CA ASP A 360 -11.57 11.71 20.55
C ASP A 360 -11.77 10.19 20.61
N THR A 361 -11.99 9.65 21.82
CA THR A 361 -12.06 8.20 22.05
C THR A 361 -13.16 7.54 21.22
N ARG A 362 -14.34 8.16 21.16
CA ARG A 362 -15.48 7.59 20.42
C ARG A 362 -15.23 7.60 18.92
N PHE A 363 -14.59 8.63 18.39
CA PHE A 363 -14.20 8.72 16.98
C PHE A 363 -13.16 7.65 16.63
N ILE A 364 -12.12 7.50 17.46
CA ILE A 364 -11.06 6.49 17.28
C ILE A 364 -11.67 5.07 17.32
N ASP A 365 -12.53 4.77 18.30
CA ASP A 365 -13.20 3.48 18.40
C ASP A 365 -14.10 3.22 17.20
N ASN A 366 -14.96 4.18 16.82
CA ASN A 366 -15.82 4.09 15.65
C ASN A 366 -15.03 3.82 14.36
N PHE A 367 -13.89 4.49 14.21
CA PHE A 367 -12.99 4.33 13.08
C PHE A 367 -12.42 2.90 13.04
N ALA A 368 -11.64 2.48 14.04
CA ALA A 368 -10.98 1.18 14.05
C ALA A 368 -11.96 0.00 13.99
N GLN A 369 -13.07 0.08 14.74
CA GLN A 369 -14.10 -0.95 14.75
C GLN A 369 -14.75 -1.15 13.37
N SER A 370 -14.89 -0.11 12.56
CA SER A 370 -15.50 -0.22 11.22
C SER A 370 -14.68 -1.09 10.28
N PHE A 371 -13.36 -0.97 10.36
CA PHE A 371 -12.42 -1.80 9.60
C PHE A 371 -12.47 -3.25 10.09
N MET A 372 -12.57 -3.46 11.41
CA MET A 372 -12.71 -4.80 11.97
C MET A 372 -14.06 -5.45 11.67
N ASN A 373 -15.15 -4.68 11.60
CA ASN A 373 -16.46 -5.17 11.12
C ASN A 373 -16.32 -5.73 9.70
N PHE A 374 -15.56 -5.06 8.83
CA PHE A 374 -15.28 -5.55 7.48
C PHE A 374 -14.42 -6.81 7.49
N VAL A 375 -13.35 -6.89 8.29
CA VAL A 375 -12.55 -8.12 8.43
C VAL A 375 -13.43 -9.32 8.79
N MET A 376 -14.33 -9.14 9.76
CA MET A 376 -15.20 -10.21 10.24
C MET A 376 -16.28 -10.59 9.22
N THR A 377 -16.89 -9.61 8.55
CA THR A 377 -18.18 -9.82 7.86
C THR A 377 -18.23 -9.42 6.39
N MET A 378 -17.15 -8.84 5.85
CA MET A 378 -17.07 -8.19 4.54
C MET A 378 -18.09 -7.05 4.34
N ASP A 379 -18.56 -6.47 5.44
CA ASP A 379 -19.51 -5.35 5.46
C ASP A 379 -19.28 -4.47 6.71
N PRO A 380 -18.84 -3.20 6.59
CA PRO A 380 -18.56 -2.36 7.76
C PRO A 380 -19.81 -2.03 8.58
N ASN A 381 -21.01 -2.24 8.01
CA ASN A 381 -22.29 -1.97 8.68
C ASN A 381 -22.70 -3.06 9.68
N LYS A 382 -22.11 -4.25 9.62
CA LYS A 382 -22.40 -5.35 10.55
C LYS A 382 -21.57 -5.18 11.82
N LYS A 383 -22.02 -4.27 12.67
CA LYS A 383 -21.34 -3.84 13.88
C LYS A 383 -21.40 -4.91 14.97
N TRP A 384 -20.22 -5.29 15.48
CA TRP A 384 -20.13 -6.15 16.67
C TRP A 384 -20.45 -5.37 17.96
N ASP A 385 -20.10 -4.08 18.00
CA ASP A 385 -20.33 -3.18 19.13
C ASP A 385 -21.53 -2.26 18.84
N SER A 386 -22.55 -2.31 19.72
CA SER A 386 -23.71 -1.41 19.65
C SER A 386 -23.36 0.05 19.91
N GLY A 387 -22.22 0.33 20.55
CA GLY A 387 -21.67 1.67 20.74
C GLY A 387 -21.13 2.29 19.45
N ASN A 388 -20.89 1.49 18.41
CA ASN A 388 -20.43 2.00 17.12
C ASN A 388 -21.53 2.81 16.44
N THR A 389 -21.32 4.13 16.32
CA THR A 389 -22.32 5.05 15.76
C THR A 389 -21.99 5.59 14.38
N VAL A 390 -21.06 4.94 13.66
CA VAL A 390 -20.82 5.27 12.25
C VAL A 390 -22.13 5.15 11.47
N PRO A 391 -22.53 6.14 10.65
CA PRO A 391 -23.75 6.03 9.85
C PRO A 391 -23.70 4.84 8.89
N HIS A 392 -24.83 4.53 8.25
CA HIS A 392 -24.83 3.51 7.21
C HIS A 392 -23.81 3.88 6.12
N TRP A 393 -22.92 2.94 5.82
CA TRP A 393 -21.86 3.06 4.84
C TRP A 393 -22.30 2.34 3.58
N ASP A 394 -22.76 3.09 2.60
CA ASP A 394 -23.22 2.54 1.33
C ASP A 394 -22.07 1.89 0.56
N ARG A 395 -22.40 0.81 -0.17
CA ARG A 395 -21.48 0.23 -1.15
C ARG A 395 -21.24 1.26 -2.25
N TRP A 396 -19.99 1.43 -2.61
CA TRP A 396 -19.64 2.34 -3.69
C TRP A 396 -20.23 1.81 -5.01
N SER A 397 -20.72 2.73 -5.83
CA SER A 397 -21.16 2.42 -7.18
C SER A 397 -20.94 3.62 -8.08
N LYS A 398 -20.78 3.39 -9.37
CA LYS A 398 -20.55 4.46 -10.37
C LYS A 398 -21.63 5.55 -10.37
N ASN A 399 -22.87 5.19 -10.00
CA ASN A 399 -24.03 6.09 -9.96
C ASN A 399 -24.22 6.71 -8.56
N GLY A 400 -24.07 5.92 -7.50
CA GLY A 400 -24.20 6.38 -6.12
C GLY A 400 -23.06 7.30 -5.70
N ARG A 401 -21.81 6.89 -6.00
CA ARG A 401 -20.57 7.60 -5.66
C ARG A 401 -20.56 8.03 -4.19
N LEU A 402 -21.05 7.17 -3.29
CA LEU A 402 -21.08 7.47 -1.86
C LEU A 402 -19.84 6.88 -1.20
N GLU A 403 -19.28 7.65 -0.28
CA GLU A 403 -18.13 7.29 0.54
C GLU A 403 -18.31 7.83 1.96
N MET A 404 -17.70 7.17 2.94
CA MET A 404 -17.73 7.60 4.33
C MET A 404 -16.57 8.54 4.61
N VAL A 405 -16.85 9.71 5.18
CA VAL A 405 -15.82 10.70 5.54
C VAL A 405 -15.70 10.78 7.05
N PHE A 406 -14.47 10.61 7.52
CA PHE A 406 -14.05 10.80 8.90
C PHE A 406 -13.35 12.16 9.02
N ASN A 407 -13.99 13.13 9.68
CA ASN A 407 -13.51 14.51 9.75
C ASN A 407 -13.82 15.13 11.13
N ARG A 408 -13.59 16.43 11.26
CA ARG A 408 -14.01 17.29 12.37
C ARG A 408 -14.61 18.59 11.85
N THR A 409 -15.39 19.26 12.68
CA THR A 409 -15.86 20.63 12.43
C THR A 409 -14.72 21.64 12.60
N GLU A 410 -14.94 22.90 12.21
CA GLU A 410 -14.01 24.00 12.48
C GLU A 410 -13.73 24.18 13.98
N ALA A 411 -14.72 23.89 14.84
CA ALA A 411 -14.57 23.92 16.29
C ALA A 411 -13.78 22.71 16.85
N GLY A 412 -13.40 21.75 16.00
CA GLY A 412 -12.66 20.55 16.38
C GLY A 412 -13.53 19.34 16.72
N GLU A 413 -14.85 19.47 16.67
CA GLU A 413 -15.78 18.38 17.02
C GLU A 413 -15.78 17.24 16.00
N PRO A 414 -15.74 15.96 16.41
CA PRO A 414 -15.73 14.83 15.48
C PRO A 414 -16.97 14.76 14.58
N VAL A 415 -16.78 14.45 13.30
CA VAL A 415 -17.85 14.28 12.30
C VAL A 415 -17.57 13.03 11.48
N ILE A 416 -18.54 12.11 11.47
CA ILE A 416 -18.53 10.94 10.60
C ILE A 416 -19.80 10.98 9.76
N ARG A 417 -19.67 11.06 8.44
CA ARG A 417 -20.82 11.21 7.53
C ARG A 417 -20.59 10.56 6.17
N SER A 418 -21.66 10.09 5.56
CA SER A 418 -21.66 9.73 4.14
C SER A 418 -21.66 11.01 3.29
N THR A 419 -20.82 11.05 2.26
CA THR A 419 -20.79 12.13 1.26
C THR A 419 -20.76 11.54 -0.14
N ARG A 420 -21.02 12.39 -1.13
CA ARG A 420 -20.78 12.04 -2.54
C ARG A 420 -19.33 12.36 -2.90
N THR A 421 -18.63 11.40 -3.49
CA THR A 421 -17.30 11.60 -4.09
C THR A 421 -17.32 12.81 -5.02
N ASN A 422 -16.29 13.66 -4.91
CA ASN A 422 -16.14 14.84 -5.77
C ASN A 422 -16.16 14.45 -7.27
N GLY A 423 -17.06 15.10 -8.03
CA GLY A 423 -17.21 14.85 -9.47
C GLY A 423 -15.96 15.16 -10.27
N ASP A 424 -15.29 16.27 -9.96
CA ASP A 424 -14.08 16.72 -10.66
C ASP A 424 -12.91 15.76 -10.40
N LEU A 425 -12.80 15.22 -9.18
CA LEU A 425 -11.83 14.17 -8.86
C LEU A 425 -12.06 12.93 -9.73
N LEU A 426 -13.30 12.48 -9.86
CA LEU A 426 -13.62 11.30 -10.69
C LEU A 426 -13.35 11.55 -12.18
N GLU A 427 -13.52 12.78 -12.66
CA GLU A 427 -13.14 13.16 -14.03
C GLU A 427 -11.62 13.11 -14.23
N ARG A 428 -10.84 13.65 -13.29
CA ARG A 428 -9.37 13.54 -13.31
C ARG A 428 -8.90 12.09 -13.19
N CYS A 429 -9.57 11.26 -12.39
CA CYS A 429 -9.28 9.83 -12.33
C CYS A 429 -9.63 9.10 -13.63
N ASN A 430 -10.70 9.47 -14.33
CA ASN A 430 -10.95 8.96 -15.68
C ASN A 430 -9.83 9.34 -16.65
N PHE A 431 -9.34 10.57 -16.55
CA PHE A 431 -8.20 11.03 -17.34
C PHE A 431 -6.95 10.17 -17.06
N TRP A 432 -6.54 10.01 -15.79
CA TRP A 432 -5.38 9.18 -15.41
C TRP A 432 -5.52 7.73 -15.87
N GLU A 433 -6.71 7.15 -15.73
CA GLU A 433 -6.97 5.81 -16.26
C GLU A 433 -6.83 5.74 -17.79
N SER A 434 -7.24 6.79 -18.51
CA SER A 434 -7.17 6.85 -19.98
C SER A 434 -5.73 6.98 -20.51
N VAL A 435 -4.84 7.58 -19.71
CA VAL A 435 -3.41 7.73 -20.04
C VAL A 435 -2.51 6.72 -19.33
N SER A 436 -3.07 5.77 -18.58
CA SER A 436 -2.37 4.67 -17.89
C SER A 436 -1.36 3.95 -18.78
N GLN A 437 -1.66 3.85 -20.07
CA GLN A 437 -0.74 3.22 -21.00
C GLN A 437 0.60 3.97 -21.20
N PHE A 438 0.57 5.28 -21.00
CA PHE A 438 1.72 6.16 -21.09
C PHE A 438 2.34 6.42 -19.72
N SER A 439 1.59 6.34 -18.62
CA SER A 439 2.15 6.46 -17.26
C SER A 439 2.70 5.14 -16.73
N ALA A 440 2.51 4.05 -17.49
CA ALA A 440 2.88 2.70 -17.11
C ALA A 440 2.18 2.18 -15.84
N GLN A 441 0.99 2.69 -15.51
CA GLN A 441 0.18 2.28 -14.35
C GLN A 441 -0.78 1.13 -14.67
#